data_AF-A0A6I3FPW7-F1
#
_entry.id   AF-A0A6I3FPW7-F1
#
_cell.length_a   1.000
_cell.length_b   1.000
_cell.length_c   1.000
_cell.angle_alpha   90.00
_cell.angle_beta   90.00
_cell.angle_gamma   90.00
#
_symmetry.space_group_name_H-M   'P 1'
#
loop_
_entity.id
_entity.type
_entity.pdbx_description
1 polymer ?
#
loop_
_entity_poly.entity_id
_entity_poly.type
_entity_poly.pdbx_seq_one_letter_code
_entity_poly.pdbx_strand_id
1 'polypeptide(L)'
;MSAPEIIDSPTGFVAEHIKTYVESNGAEGHIWRGVPTLLLTTLGRRSGVGRRTALIYGRDGDDYVIVASKGGSATHPLWYENLVKDPEVTVQVGA
;
A
#
# COMPACT_ATOMS: atom_id res chain seq x y z
N MET A 1 15.81 6.57 -15.69
CA MET A 1 14.68 7.44 -15.31
C MET A 1 14.68 7.52 -13.79
N SER A 2 14.47 8.69 -13.18
CA SER A 2 14.39 8.81 -11.72
C SER A 2 13.16 8.08 -11.20
N ALA A 3 13.24 7.47 -10.01
CA ALA A 3 12.06 6.89 -9.38
C ALA A 3 10.98 7.99 -9.21
N PRO A 4 9.70 7.69 -9.50
CA PRO A 4 8.64 8.66 -9.32
C PRO A 4 8.60 9.09 -7.84
N GLU A 5 8.29 10.37 -7.62
CA GLU A 5 7.96 10.86 -6.28
C GLU A 5 6.88 9.96 -5.67
N ILE A 6 7.07 9.56 -4.40
CA ILE A 6 6.10 8.73 -3.67
C ILE A 6 5.41 9.61 -2.65
N ILE A 7 4.08 9.66 -2.74
CA ILE A 7 3.21 10.34 -1.77
C ILE A 7 2.45 9.28 -0.98
N ASP A 8 2.59 9.34 0.33
CA ASP A 8 1.88 8.47 1.26
C ASP A 8 0.40 8.84 1.40
N SER A 9 -0.41 7.87 1.82
CA SER A 9 -1.83 8.07 2.10
C SER A 9 -2.05 9.29 3.02
N PRO A 10 -2.99 10.19 2.70
CA PRO A 10 -3.28 11.35 3.56
C PRO A 10 -4.08 10.98 4.81
N THR A 11 -4.54 9.74 4.94
CA THR A 11 -5.28 9.26 6.11
C THR A 11 -4.33 9.13 7.30
N GLY A 12 -4.51 9.95 8.35
CA GLY A 12 -3.53 10.11 9.44
C GLY A 12 -2.98 8.82 10.05
N PHE A 13 -3.82 7.88 10.46
CA PHE A 13 -3.33 6.61 11.05
C PHE A 13 -2.62 5.71 10.03
N VAL A 14 -2.99 5.79 8.75
CA VAL A 14 -2.32 5.06 7.66
C VAL A 14 -0.95 5.69 7.39
N ALA A 15 -0.88 7.03 7.37
CA ALA A 15 0.37 7.76 7.19
C ALA A 15 1.37 7.43 8.30
N GLU A 16 0.93 7.43 9.56
CA GLU A 16 1.79 7.09 10.70
C GLU A 16 2.29 5.64 10.64
N HIS A 17 1.42 4.72 10.23
CA HIS A 17 1.80 3.32 10.03
C HIS A 17 2.83 3.17 8.91
N ILE A 18 2.64 3.84 7.77
CA ILE A 18 3.62 3.85 6.67
C ILE A 18 4.95 4.43 7.15
N LYS A 19 4.94 5.55 7.88
CA LYS A 19 6.15 6.18 8.41
C LYS A 19 6.95 5.20 9.27
N THR A 20 6.30 4.58 10.25
CA THR A 20 6.91 3.54 11.12
C THR A 20 7.53 2.42 10.29
N TYR A 21 6.79 1.94 9.29
CA TYR A 21 7.23 0.88 8.39
C TYR A 21 8.48 1.29 7.60
N VAL A 22 8.48 2.50 7.02
CA VAL A 22 9.58 2.99 6.16
C VAL A 22 10.83 3.32 6.98
N GLU A 23 10.68 4.01 8.11
CA GLU A 23 11.80 4.40 8.97
C GLU A 23 12.54 3.19 9.56
N SER A 24 11.82 2.10 9.81
CA SER A 24 12.38 0.84 10.32
C SER A 24 12.77 -0.15 9.22
N ASN A 25 12.63 0.22 7.94
CA ASN A 25 12.78 -0.69 6.80
C ASN A 25 11.95 -1.99 6.93
N GLY A 26 10.75 -1.89 7.48
CA GLY A 26 9.81 -3.01 7.63
C GLY A 26 10.04 -3.90 8.85
N ALA A 27 11.02 -3.59 9.70
CA ALA A 27 11.22 -4.28 10.97
C ALA A 27 10.09 -3.97 11.96
N GLU A 28 9.55 -2.75 11.91
CA GLU A 28 8.35 -2.34 12.60
C GLU A 28 7.20 -2.13 11.60
N GLY A 29 5.96 -2.28 12.06
CA GLY A 29 4.78 -2.05 11.22
C GLY A 29 4.38 -3.22 10.33
N HIS A 30 5.25 -4.19 9.99
CA HIS A 30 4.82 -5.41 9.25
C HIS A 30 3.65 -6.08 9.96
N ILE A 31 3.80 -6.37 11.26
CA ILE A 31 2.72 -6.90 12.08
C ILE A 31 1.99 -5.73 12.73
N TRP A 32 0.79 -5.43 12.26
CA TRP A 32 -0.04 -4.35 12.77
C TRP A 32 -1.29 -4.93 13.42
N ARG A 33 -1.46 -4.72 14.73
CA ARG A 33 -2.59 -5.28 15.51
C ARG A 33 -2.73 -6.80 15.38
N GLY A 34 -1.61 -7.52 15.29
CA GLY A 34 -1.57 -8.98 15.25
C GLY A 34 -1.78 -9.59 13.87
N VAL A 35 -1.90 -8.79 12.81
CA VAL A 35 -2.03 -9.28 11.42
C VAL A 35 -0.92 -8.74 10.52
N PRO A 36 -0.51 -9.49 9.48
CA PRO A 36 0.53 -9.06 8.57
C PRO A 36 0.02 -7.98 7.61
N THR A 37 0.89 -7.03 7.33
CA THR A 37 0.65 -5.91 6.43
C THR A 37 1.84 -5.69 5.50
N LEU A 38 1.58 -5.07 4.36
CA LEU A 38 2.58 -4.68 3.37
C LEU A 38 2.35 -3.23 2.96
N LEU A 39 3.38 -2.61 2.38
CA LEU A 39 3.23 -1.33 1.69
C LEU A 39 3.00 -1.59 0.21
N LEU A 40 1.90 -1.06 -0.32
CA LEU A 40 1.60 -1.06 -1.75
C LEU A 40 1.89 0.32 -2.32
N THR A 41 2.73 0.39 -3.36
CA THR A 41 2.94 1.59 -4.17
C THR A 41 2.35 1.40 -5.57
N THR A 42 1.42 2.28 -5.95
CA THR A 42 0.78 2.31 -7.28
C THR A 42 1.11 3.61 -8.01
N LEU A 43 1.02 3.62 -9.35
CA LEU A 43 1.10 4.86 -10.11
C LEU A 43 -0.26 5.56 -10.14
N GLY A 44 -0.32 6.82 -9.69
CA GLY A 44 -1.56 7.60 -9.70
C GLY A 44 -2.08 7.80 -11.12
N ARG A 45 -3.20 7.15 -11.48
CA ARG A 45 -3.72 7.11 -12.87
C ARG A 45 -4.01 8.45 -13.55
N ARG A 46 -4.13 9.52 -12.75
CA ARG A 46 -4.34 10.90 -13.24
C ARG A 46 -3.08 11.77 -13.12
N SER A 47 -2.25 11.53 -12.11
CA SER A 47 -1.13 12.41 -11.77
C SER A 47 0.25 11.87 -12.19
N GLY A 48 0.38 10.56 -12.45
CA GLY A 48 1.67 9.91 -12.72
C GLY A 48 2.62 9.87 -11.51
N VAL A 49 2.12 10.13 -10.29
CA VAL A 49 2.92 10.15 -9.06
C VAL A 49 2.74 8.84 -8.32
N GLY A 50 3.79 8.32 -7.67
CA GLY A 50 3.70 7.15 -6.81
C GLY A 50 2.77 7.41 -5.62
N ARG A 51 1.87 6.46 -5.35
CA ARG A 51 0.91 6.51 -4.24
C ARG A 51 1.10 5.29 -3.37
N ARG A 52 1.50 5.51 -2.12
CA ARG A 52 1.79 4.43 -1.18
C ARG A 52 0.74 4.34 -0.08
N THR A 53 0.32 3.11 0.23
CA THR A 53 -0.62 2.81 1.31
C THR A 53 -0.24 1.51 2.00
N ALA A 54 -0.48 1.42 3.31
CA ALA A 54 -0.37 0.18 4.06
C ALA A 54 -1.67 -0.63 3.94
N LEU A 55 -1.56 -1.95 3.71
CA LEU A 55 -2.69 -2.88 3.58
C LEU A 55 -2.42 -4.17 4.36
N ILE A 56 -3.46 -4.71 4.97
CA ILE A 56 -3.44 -6.12 5.42
C ILE A 56 -3.39 -7.00 4.17
N TYR A 57 -2.59 -8.07 4.23
CA TYR A 57 -2.53 -9.07 3.17
C TYR A 57 -2.73 -10.49 3.70
N GLY A 58 -3.18 -11.36 2.80
CA GLY A 58 -3.15 -12.82 2.96
C GLY A 58 -2.24 -13.45 1.90
N ARG A 59 -2.05 -14.77 1.98
CA ARG A 59 -1.24 -15.52 1.03
C ARG A 59 -2.08 -16.61 0.38
N ASP A 60 -1.87 -16.81 -0.91
CA ASP A 60 -2.34 -17.98 -1.67
C ASP A 60 -1.14 -18.55 -2.43
N GLY A 61 -0.52 -19.58 -1.87
CA GLY A 61 0.79 -20.07 -2.33
C GLY A 61 1.86 -18.97 -2.34
N ASP A 62 2.36 -18.66 -3.54
CA ASP A 62 3.39 -17.64 -3.76
C ASP A 62 2.82 -16.21 -3.90
N ASP A 63 1.50 -16.08 -4.00
CA ASP A 63 0.82 -14.81 -4.27
C ASP A 63 0.45 -14.03 -3.00
N TYR A 64 0.47 -12.70 -3.11
CA TYR A 64 -0.03 -11.77 -2.10
C TYR A 64 -1.45 -11.35 -2.43
N VAL A 65 -2.37 -11.57 -1.48
CA VAL A 65 -3.79 -11.25 -1.62
C VAL A 65 -4.11 -10.00 -0.79
N ILE A 66 -4.54 -8.93 -1.43
CA ILE A 66 -4.99 -7.68 -0.80
C ILE A 66 -6.46 -7.42 -1.12
N VAL A 67 -7.17 -6.77 -0.20
CA VAL A 67 -8.62 -6.54 -0.35
C VAL A 67 -8.92 -5.05 -0.46
N ALA A 68 -9.56 -4.65 -1.56
CA ALA A 68 -10.01 -3.28 -1.82
C ALA A 68 -11.27 -2.88 -1.01
N SER A 69 -11.27 -3.15 0.30
CA SER A 69 -12.47 -3.02 1.15
C SER A 69 -12.83 -1.56 1.47
N LYS A 70 -11.83 -0.69 1.67
CA LYS A 70 -11.99 0.72 2.11
C LYS A 70 -12.99 0.87 3.27
N GLY A 71 -12.92 -0.05 4.24
CA GLY A 71 -13.82 -0.05 5.40
C GLY A 71 -15.30 -0.29 5.06
N GLY A 72 -15.61 -0.93 3.94
CA GLY A 72 -16.99 -1.16 3.49
C GLY A 72 -17.62 0.04 2.76
N SER A 73 -16.81 1.04 2.37
CA SER A 73 -17.30 2.18 1.58
C SER A 73 -17.97 1.72 0.28
N ALA A 74 -19.03 2.42 -0.14
CA ALA A 74 -19.69 2.22 -1.43
C ALA A 74 -18.80 2.56 -2.65
N THR A 75 -17.64 3.18 -2.42
CA THR A 75 -16.69 3.55 -3.48
C THR A 75 -15.39 2.79 -3.32
N HIS A 76 -14.77 2.40 -4.44
CA HIS A 76 -13.46 1.77 -4.41
C HIS A 76 -12.37 2.71 -3.84
N PRO A 77 -11.30 2.16 -3.24
CA PRO A 77 -10.15 2.95 -2.87
C PRO A 77 -9.39 3.38 -4.12
N LEU A 78 -8.76 4.57 -4.10
CA LEU A 78 -8.09 5.11 -5.29
C LEU A 78 -6.95 4.24 -5.79
N TRP A 79 -6.27 3.50 -4.90
CA TRP A 79 -5.22 2.56 -5.29
C TRP A 79 -5.78 1.42 -6.15
N TYR A 80 -7.01 0.95 -5.90
CA TYR A 80 -7.63 -0.08 -6.73
C TYR A 80 -7.86 0.44 -8.16
N GLU A 81 -8.39 1.66 -8.27
CA GLU A 81 -8.59 2.28 -9.57
C GLU A 81 -7.27 2.59 -10.29
N ASN A 82 -6.17 2.81 -9.56
CA ASN A 82 -4.84 2.88 -10.14
C ASN A 82 -4.42 1.53 -10.72
N LEU A 83 -4.57 0.43 -9.96
CA LEU A 83 -4.25 -0.94 -10.41
C LEU A 83 -5.04 -1.37 -11.64
N VAL A 84 -6.32 -1.01 -11.70
CA VAL A 84 -7.17 -1.30 -12.86
C VAL A 84 -6.65 -0.61 -14.12
N LYS A 85 -6.02 0.57 -13.99
CA LYS A 85 -5.44 1.31 -15.12
C LYS A 85 -4.03 0.80 -15.47
N ASP A 86 -3.22 0.53 -14.46
CA ASP A 86 -1.84 0.07 -14.58
C ASP A 86 -1.55 -0.97 -13.49
N PRO A 87 -1.41 -2.26 -13.85
CA PRO A 87 -1.22 -3.34 -12.89
C PRO A 87 0.21 -3.39 -12.32
N GLU A 88 1.16 -2.62 -12.84
CA GLU A 88 2.52 -2.62 -12.33
C GLU A 88 2.61 -1.89 -10.99
N VAL A 89 3.21 -2.56 -10.01
CA VAL A 89 3.29 -2.08 -8.62
C VAL A 89 4.63 -2.41 -7.98
N THR A 90 4.92 -1.70 -6.90
CA THR A 90 5.94 -2.11 -5.95
C THR A 90 5.27 -2.50 -4.64
N VAL A 91 5.66 -3.64 -4.09
CA VAL A 91 5.28 -4.08 -2.75
C VAL A 91 6.52 -4.16 -1.86
N GLN A 92 6.39 -3.74 -0.60
CA GLN A 92 7.39 -4.01 0.44
C GLN A 92 6.76 -4.89 1.51
N VAL A 93 7.41 -6.02 1.82
CA VAL A 93 6.94 -7.04 2.75
C VAL A 93 8.02 -7.32 3.78
N GLY A 94 7.85 -6.82 5.00
CA GLY A 94 8.84 -6.92 6.07
C GLY A 94 10.17 -6.24 5.80
N ALA A 95 11.12 -6.56 6.68
CA ALA A 95 12.55 -6.31 6.55
C ALA A 95 13.26 -7.46 5.85
#